data_AF-A0A9D8X2D5-F1
#
_entry.id   AF-A0A9D8X2D5-F1
#
_cell.length_a   1.000
_cell.length_b   1.000
_cell.length_c   1.000
_cell.angle_alpha   90.00
_cell.angle_beta   90.00
_cell.angle_gamma   90.00
#
_symmetry.space_group_name_H-M   'P 1'
#
loop_
_entity.id
_entity.type
_entity.pdbx_description
1 polymer ?
#
loop_
_entity_poly.entity_id
_entity_poly.type
_entity_poly.pdbx_seq_one_letter_code
_entity_poly.pdbx_strand_id
1 'polypeptide(L)' 'MEYVWKLVESENISENKKIGLFLCINIVLWAVVGYWVWAMLQFYICNGITGALCFSGYAGFFIGFVGGVFFLWKKY' A
#
# COMPACT_ATOMS: atom_id res chain seq x y z
N MET A 1 6.92 3.24 -6.31
CA MET A 1 5.79 4.20 -6.31
C MET A 1 5.64 4.92 -7.65
N GLU A 2 6.71 5.39 -8.30
CA GLU A 2 6.62 6.04 -9.62
C GLU A 2 5.98 5.20 -10.74
N TYR A 3 6.24 3.88 -10.75
CA TYR A 3 5.63 2.99 -11.75
C TYR A 3 4.10 2.91 -11.59
N VAL A 4 3.62 2.79 -10.35
CA VAL A 4 2.19 2.79 -10.03
C VAL A 4 1.55 4.12 -10.44
N TRP A 5 2.24 5.24 -10.19
CA TRP A 5 1.77 6.53 -10.63
C TRP A 5 1.69 6.64 -12.16
N LYS A 6 2.71 6.17 -12.91
CA LYS A 6 2.68 6.17 -14.38
C LYS A 6 1.53 5.34 -14.95
N LEU A 7 1.20 4.21 -14.33
CA LEU A 7 0.05 3.39 -14.72
C LEU A 7 -1.26 4.17 -14.55
N VAL A 8 -1.45 4.82 -13.40
CA VAL A 8 -2.65 5.61 -13.12
C VAL A 8 -2.72 6.89 -13.96
N GLU A 9 -1.57 7.50 -14.24
CA GLU A 9 -1.45 8.71 -15.06
C GLU A 9 -1.82 8.46 -16.52
N SER A 10 -1.58 7.24 -17.02
CA SER A 10 -1.94 6.81 -18.38
C SER A 10 -3.45 6.70 -18.61
N GLU A 11 -4.25 6.61 -17.55
CA GLU A 11 -5.71 6.57 -17.69
C GLU A 11 -6.31 7.97 -17.91
N ASN A 12 -7.37 8.05 -18.70
CA ASN A 12 -8.03 9.30 -19.05
C ASN A 12 -9.13 9.67 -18.02
N ILE A 13 -8.73 9.78 -16.75
CA ILE A 13 -9.62 10.09 -15.60
C ILE A 13 -9.25 11.44 -14.99
N SER A 14 -10.18 12.06 -14.25
CA SER A 14 -9.92 13.29 -13.48
C SER A 14 -8.79 13.11 -12.47
N GLU A 15 -7.99 14.16 -12.23
CA GLU A 15 -6.85 14.12 -11.29
C GLU A 15 -7.24 13.63 -9.89
N ASN A 16 -8.39 14.09 -9.37
CA ASN A 16 -8.88 13.65 -8.06
C ASN A 16 -9.13 12.13 -8.01
N LYS A 17 -9.62 11.54 -9.11
CA LYS A 17 -9.80 10.09 -9.23
C LYS A 17 -8.46 9.39 -9.38
N LYS A 18 -7.49 9.96 -10.11
CA LYS A 18 -6.13 9.42 -10.23
C LYS A 18 -5.44 9.34 -8.87
N ILE A 19 -5.50 10.40 -8.08
CA ILE A 19 -4.94 10.43 -6.71
C ILE A 19 -5.57 9.33 -5.85
N GLY A 20 -6.90 9.21 -5.86
CA GLY A 20 -7.61 8.16 -5.13
C GLY A 20 -7.22 6.76 -5.58
N LEU A 21 -7.14 6.52 -6.89
CA LEU A 21 -6.79 5.21 -7.45
C LEU A 21 -5.34 4.82 -7.11
N PHE A 22 -4.42 5.77 -7.21
CA PHE A 22 -3.02 5.58 -6.83
C PHE A 22 -2.89 5.20 -5.36
N LEU A 23 -3.56 5.93 -4.46
CA LEU A 23 -3.55 5.64 -3.02
C LEU A 23 -4.15 4.26 -2.73
N CYS A 24 -5.28 3.91 -3.34
CA CYS A 24 -5.89 2.58 -3.18
C CYS A 24 -4.94 1.45 -3.62
N ILE A 25 -4.33 1.57 -4.81
CA ILE A 25 -3.38 0.56 -5.30
C ILE A 25 -2.17 0.47 -4.38
N ASN A 26 -1.66 1.60 -3.89
CA ASN A 26 -0.51 1.64 -3.01
C ASN A 26 -0.80 1.01 -1.64
N ILE A 27 -2.00 1.24 -1.07
CA ILE A 27 -2.46 0.57 0.15
C ILE A 27 -2.49 -0.95 -0.05
N VAL A 28 -3.11 -1.41 -1.13
CA VAL A 28 -3.25 -2.85 -1.41
C VAL A 28 -1.88 -3.51 -1.59
N LEU A 29 -0.98 -2.89 -2.36
CA LEU A 29 0.38 -3.39 -2.55
C LEU A 29 1.13 -3.54 -1.22
N TRP A 30 1.10 -2.51 -0.37
CA TRP A 30 1.80 -2.54 0.91
C TRP A 30 1.12 -3.46 1.93
N ALA A 31 -0.20 -3.62 1.88
CA ALA A 31 -0.92 -4.59 2.70
C ALA A 31 -0.54 -6.04 2.33
N VAL A 32 -0.43 -6.34 1.03
CA VAL A 32 0.04 -7.64 0.53
C VAL A 32 1.49 -7.89 0.98
N VAL A 33 2.37 -6.90 0.82
CA VAL A 33 3.77 -7.02 1.31
C VAL A 33 3.80 -7.27 2.82
N GLY A 34 3.03 -6.54 3.61
CA GLY A 34 2.94 -6.74 5.07
C GLY A 34 2.44 -8.14 5.45
N TYR A 35 1.46 -8.67 4.70
CA TYR A 35 0.99 -10.04 4.87
C TYR A 35 2.08 -11.07 4.56
N TRP A 36 2.81 -10.92 3.45
CA TRP A 36 3.91 -11.82 3.07
C TRP A 36 5.06 -11.81 4.08
N VAL A 37 5.43 -10.62 4.57
CA VAL A 37 6.44 -10.47 5.62
C VAL A 37 5.97 -11.20 6.89
N TRP A 38 4.71 -11.02 7.30
CA TRP A 38 4.15 -11.75 8.43
C TRP A 38 4.09 -13.26 8.20
N ALA A 39 3.74 -13.72 7.01
CA ALA A 39 3.71 -15.14 6.66
C ALA A 39 5.11 -15.80 6.76
N MET A 40 6.17 -15.08 6.38
CA MET A 40 7.55 -15.53 6.62
C MET A 40 7.91 -15.54 8.12
N LEU A 41 7.43 -14.57 8.90
CA LEU A 41 7.63 -14.52 10.35
C LEU A 41 6.88 -15.62 11.10
N GLN A 42 5.69 -16.02 10.63
CA GLN A 42 4.91 -17.12 11.21
C GLN A 42 5.63 -18.47 11.16
N PHE A 43 6.54 -18.69 10.20
CA PHE A 43 7.39 -19.88 10.19
C PHE A 43 8.28 -19.99 11.44
N TYR A 44 8.58 -18.86 12.09
CA TYR A 44 9.50 -18.80 13.24
C TYR A 44 8.78 -18.50 14.57
N ILE A 45 7.71 -17.70 14.57
CA ILE A 45 7.09 -17.15 15.79
C ILE A 45 5.56 -17.16 15.66
N CYS A 46 4.93 -18.14 16.30
CA CYS A 46 3.52 -18.23 16.70
C CYS A 46 2.41 -18.10 15.62
N ASN A 47 1.57 -19.14 15.53
CA ASN A 47 0.38 -19.23 14.67
C ASN A 47 -0.71 -18.23 15.08
N GLY A 48 -1.01 -17.24 14.23
CA GLY A 48 -2.12 -16.33 14.49
C GLY A 48 -2.51 -15.46 13.29
N ILE A 49 -3.72 -15.67 12.78
CA ILE A 49 -4.31 -14.88 11.67
C ILE A 49 -4.51 -13.41 12.09
N THR A 50 -4.77 -13.16 13.37
CA THR A 50 -4.95 -11.81 13.91
C THR A 50 -3.71 -10.94 13.74
N GLY A 51 -2.52 -11.50 13.99
CA GLY A 51 -1.25 -10.78 13.79
C GLY A 51 -0.98 -10.46 12.33
N ALA A 52 -1.41 -11.36 11.42
CA ALA A 52 -1.28 -11.15 9.97
C ALA A 52 -2.14 -9.97 9.51
N LEU A 53 -3.38 -9.91 9.98
CA LEU A 53 -4.30 -8.82 9.69
C LEU A 53 -3.82 -7.49 10.28
N CYS A 54 -3.31 -7.48 11.51
CA CYS A 54 -2.74 -6.27 12.10
C CYS A 54 -1.51 -5.79 11.32
N PHE A 55 -0.52 -6.66 11.03
CA PHE A 55 0.69 -6.24 10.32
C PHE A 55 0.42 -5.78 8.89
N SER A 56 -0.42 -6.52 8.15
CA SER A 56 -0.83 -6.11 6.80
C SER A 56 -1.61 -4.79 6.81
N GLY A 57 -2.54 -4.60 7.75
CA GLY A 57 -3.27 -3.36 7.93
C GLY A 57 -2.36 -2.17 8.27
N TYR A 58 -1.43 -2.36 9.22
CA TYR A 58 -0.46 -1.32 9.60
C TYR A 58 0.47 -0.94 8.42
N ALA A 59 0.99 -1.93 7.70
CA ALA A 59 1.83 -1.68 6.53
C ALA A 59 1.05 -0.97 5.41
N GLY A 60 -0.17 -1.41 5.12
CA GLY A 60 -1.04 -0.80 4.13
C GLY A 60 -1.40 0.66 4.46
N PHE A 61 -1.70 0.96 5.73
CA PHE A 61 -2.04 2.31 6.14
C PHE A 61 -0.82 3.23 6.24
N PHE A 62 0.20 2.87 7.02
CA PHE A 62 1.33 3.77 7.25
C PHE A 62 2.25 3.85 6.03
N ILE A 63 2.60 2.74 5.42
CA ILE A 63 3.53 2.76 4.29
C ILE A 63 2.79 3.04 2.98
N GLY A 64 1.64 2.39 2.78
CA GLY A 64 0.83 2.54 1.57
C GLY A 64 0.10 3.89 1.47
N PHE A 65 -0.73 4.22 2.47
CA PHE A 65 -1.52 5.47 2.45
C PHE A 65 -0.66 6.69 2.79
N VAL A 66 -0.06 6.75 3.99
CA VAL A 66 0.72 7.94 4.40
C VAL A 66 1.93 8.15 3.49
N GLY A 67 2.67 7.09 3.15
CA GLY A 67 3.77 7.16 2.18
C GLY A 67 3.32 7.59 0.78
N GLY A 68 2.14 7.15 0.33
CA GLY A 68 1.54 7.58 -0.93
C GLY A 68 1.17 9.06 -0.94
N VAL A 69 0.60 9.57 0.15
CA VAL A 69 0.27 11.00 0.32
C VAL A 69 1.54 11.85 0.31
N PHE A 70 2.59 11.45 1.02
CA PHE A 70 3.88 12.17 1.00
C PHE A 70 4.51 12.18 -0.40
N PHE A 71 4.42 11.08 -1.15
CA PHE A 71 4.90 11.02 -2.52
C PHE A 71 4.17 12.01 -3.44
N LEU A 72 2.85 12.10 -3.31
CA LEU A 72 2.05 13.08 -4.05
C LEU A 72 2.36 14.51 -3.62
N TRP A 73 2.50 14.76 -2.32
CA TRP A 73 2.82 16.10 -1.80
C TRP A 73 4.21 16.60 -2.22
N LYS A 74 5.18 15.71 -2.43
CA LYS A 74 6.47 16.09 -3.01
C LYS A 74 6.38 16.42 -4.51
N LYS A 75 5.38 15.87 -5.20
CA LYS A 75 5.23 15.96 -6.65
C LYS A 75 4.39 17.16 -7.10
N TYR A 76 3.51 17.66 -6.24
CA TYR A 76 2.73 18.90 -6.43
C TYR A 76 3.40 20.07 -5.70
#